data_AF-A0A970F5Q8-F1
#
_entry.id   AF-A0A970F5Q8-F1
#
_cell.length_a   1.000
_cell.length_b   1.000
_cell.length_c   1.000
_cell.angle_alpha   90.00
_cell.angle_beta   90.00
_cell.angle_gamma   90.00
#
_symmetry.space_group_name_H-M   'P 1'
#
loop_
_entity.id
_entity.type
_entity.pdbx_description
1 polymer ?
#
loop_
_entity_poly.entity_id
_entity_poly.type
_entity_poly.pdbx_seq_one_letter_code
_entity_poly.pdbx_strand_id
1 'polypeptide(L)'
;MKEISKVSFIKLIKVVILLAPMSFLFHYIETSLFTNASIFAFLGTFLFIILSSIISVKIKPNFIILINIVSVLLSVFLGRIFITAPNESWFNPFGMNFAIVFTGIIILIGILIVRSFANKTFK
;
A
#
# COMPACT_ATOMS: atom_id res chain seq x y z
N MET A 1 -17.96 28.14 -1.40
CA MET A 1 -17.31 26.86 -1.03
C MET A 1 -17.94 26.35 0.24
N LYS A 2 -18.39 25.08 0.28
CA LYS A 2 -18.99 24.48 1.48
C LYS A 2 -17.88 24.09 2.45
N GLU A 3 -17.91 24.56 3.70
CA GLU A 3 -16.89 24.18 4.68
C GLU A 3 -16.96 22.69 5.01
N ILE A 4 -15.79 22.03 5.01
CA ILE A 4 -15.67 20.62 5.37
C ILE A 4 -15.60 20.54 6.90
N SER A 5 -16.52 19.80 7.51
CA SER A 5 -16.48 19.54 8.95
C SER A 5 -15.21 18.78 9.36
N LYS A 6 -14.68 19.04 10.56
CA LYS A 6 -13.50 18.34 11.13
C LYS A 6 -13.60 16.81 11.04
N VAL A 7 -14.79 16.26 11.29
CA VAL A 7 -15.05 14.80 11.21
C VAL A 7 -14.89 14.30 9.78
N SER A 8 -15.37 15.06 8.79
CA SER A 8 -15.24 14.69 7.37
C SER A 8 -13.80 14.78 6.89
N PHE A 9 -13.07 15.78 7.38
CA PHE A 9 -11.64 15.94 7.10
C PHE A 9 -10.81 14.76 7.62
N ILE A 10 -11.04 14.32 8.85
CA ILE A 10 -10.35 13.14 9.42
C ILE A 10 -10.64 11.89 8.59
N LYS A 11 -11.89 11.68 8.17
CA LYS A 11 -12.25 10.55 7.31
C LYS A 11 -11.50 10.59 5.98
N LEU A 12 -11.39 11.76 5.37
CA LEU A 12 -10.65 11.96 4.13
C LEU A 12 -9.18 11.61 4.29
N ILE A 13 -8.50 12.11 5.34
CA ILE A 13 -7.09 11.80 5.60
C ILE A 13 -6.87 10.29 5.71
N LYS A 14 -7.75 9.58 6.44
CA LYS A 14 -7.63 8.12 6.57
C LYS A 14 -7.69 7.41 5.23
N VAL A 15 -8.61 7.84 4.37
CA VAL A 15 -8.75 7.28 3.02
C VAL A 15 -7.50 7.56 2.17
N VAL A 16 -6.97 8.79 2.22
CA VAL A 16 -5.75 9.16 1.49
C VAL A 16 -4.56 8.30 1.91
N ILE A 17 -4.35 8.10 3.21
CA ILE A 17 -3.27 7.25 3.72
C ILE A 17 -3.44 5.81 3.23
N LEU A 18 -4.65 5.25 3.33
CA LEU A 18 -4.93 3.87 2.90
C LEU A 18 -4.85 3.67 1.38
N LEU A 19 -5.04 4.73 0.60
CA LEU A 19 -4.92 4.73 -0.86
C LEU A 19 -3.46 4.84 -1.34
N ALA A 20 -2.49 5.03 -0.44
CA ALA A 20 -1.09 5.12 -0.84
C ALA A 20 -0.70 3.92 -1.71
N PRO A 21 -0.06 4.13 -2.88
CA PRO A 21 0.28 3.06 -3.82
C PRO A 21 1.55 2.32 -3.34
N MET A 22 1.46 1.69 -2.16
CA MET A 22 2.64 1.19 -1.46
C MET A 22 3.32 0.03 -2.21
N SER A 23 2.57 -0.80 -2.93
CA SER A 23 3.17 -1.84 -3.78
C SER A 23 4.02 -1.26 -4.91
N PHE A 24 3.60 -0.14 -5.51
CA PHE A 24 4.45 0.60 -6.45
C PHE A 24 5.69 1.17 -5.76
N LEU A 25 5.52 1.84 -4.61
CA LEU A 25 6.65 2.44 -3.89
C LEU A 25 7.70 1.41 -3.50
N PHE A 26 7.29 0.20 -3.08
CA PHE A 26 8.21 -0.89 -2.79
C PHE A 26 9.10 -1.21 -4.00
N HIS A 27 8.48 -1.52 -5.15
CA HIS A 27 9.21 -1.88 -6.35
C HIS A 27 10.01 -0.70 -6.91
N TYR A 28 9.45 0.51 -6.92
CA TYR A 28 10.15 1.70 -7.41
C TYR A 28 11.41 2.04 -6.60
N ILE A 29 11.33 1.94 -5.26
CA ILE A 29 12.49 2.16 -4.39
C ILE A 29 13.56 1.10 -4.68
N GLU A 30 13.15 -0.17 -4.76
CA GLU A 30 14.05 -1.31 -4.96
C GLU A 30 14.72 -1.32 -6.33
N THR A 31 14.01 -0.97 -7.40
CA THR A 31 14.51 -1.12 -8.77
C THR A 31 15.07 0.15 -9.39
N SER A 32 14.67 1.33 -8.91
CA SER A 32 14.88 2.59 -9.64
C SER A 32 15.58 3.69 -8.85
N LEU A 33 15.56 3.66 -7.51
CA LEU A 33 16.08 4.77 -6.70
C LEU A 33 17.45 4.49 -6.05
N PHE A 34 17.66 3.33 -5.43
CA PHE A 34 18.92 3.06 -4.72
C PHE A 34 19.48 1.67 -5.00
N THR A 35 20.80 1.56 -5.12
CA THR A 35 21.50 0.29 -5.05
C THR A 35 21.37 -0.28 -3.64
N ASN A 36 20.90 -1.52 -3.49
CA ASN A 36 20.60 -2.18 -2.21
C ASN A 36 19.45 -1.55 -1.39
N ALA A 37 18.47 -0.92 -2.05
CA ALA A 37 17.31 -0.30 -1.37
C ALA A 37 16.32 -1.29 -0.75
N SER A 38 16.49 -2.60 -0.96
CA SER A 38 15.50 -3.63 -0.58
C SER A 38 15.13 -3.57 0.90
N ILE A 39 16.10 -3.29 1.78
CA ILE A 39 15.84 -3.14 3.22
C ILE A 39 14.98 -1.90 3.52
N PHE A 40 15.19 -0.78 2.82
CA PHE A 40 14.41 0.45 3.00
C PHE A 40 13.00 0.28 2.45
N ALA A 41 12.84 -0.33 1.27
CA ALA A 41 11.55 -0.66 0.70
C ALA A 41 10.74 -1.58 1.62
N PHE A 42 11.40 -2.61 2.17
CA PHE A 42 10.80 -3.53 3.13
C PHE A 42 10.36 -2.83 4.41
N LEU A 43 11.26 -2.09 5.07
CA LEU A 43 10.95 -1.38 6.32
C LEU A 43 9.83 -0.33 6.12
N GLY A 44 9.86 0.41 5.02
CA GLY A 44 8.81 1.37 4.67
C GLY A 44 7.45 0.68 4.48
N THR A 45 7.44 -0.47 3.80
CA THR A 45 6.20 -1.25 3.58
C THR A 45 5.69 -1.85 4.89
N PHE A 46 6.58 -2.36 5.74
CA PHE A 46 6.23 -2.88 7.05
C PHE A 46 5.61 -1.79 7.95
N LEU A 47 6.25 -0.61 7.98
CA LEU A 47 5.72 0.55 8.70
C LEU A 47 4.35 0.98 8.16
N PHE A 48 4.20 1.01 6.83
CA PHE A 48 2.93 1.31 6.18
C PHE A 48 1.83 0.33 6.59
N ILE A 49 2.12 -0.98 6.64
CA ILE A 49 1.17 -2.01 7.09
C ILE A 49 0.73 -1.72 8.53
N ILE A 50 1.64 -1.45 9.45
CA ILE A 50 1.31 -1.16 10.86
C ILE A 50 0.42 0.07 10.96
N LEU A 51 0.81 1.19 10.35
CA LEU A 51 0.07 2.45 10.41
C LEU A 51 -1.32 2.30 9.79
N SER A 52 -1.40 1.72 8.60
CA SER A 52 -2.67 1.47 7.89
C SER A 52 -3.60 0.57 8.68
N SER A 53 -3.05 -0.43 9.38
CA SER A 53 -3.82 -1.33 10.25
C SER A 53 -4.46 -0.58 11.42
N ILE A 54 -3.69 0.26 12.12
CA ILE A 54 -4.18 1.04 13.26
C ILE A 54 -5.24 2.05 12.81
N ILE A 55 -4.99 2.76 11.70
CA ILE A 55 -5.91 3.76 11.15
C ILE A 55 -7.25 3.13 10.73
N SER A 56 -7.20 1.88 10.24
CA SER A 56 -8.36 1.18 9.67
C SER A 56 -9.15 0.33 10.68
N VAL A 57 -8.79 0.30 11.97
CA VAL A 57 -9.50 -0.48 13.01
C VAL A 57 -11.02 -0.22 12.98
N LYS A 58 -11.43 1.05 12.93
CA LYS A 58 -12.85 1.46 12.94
C LYS A 58 -13.51 1.49 11.55
N ILE A 59 -12.80 1.05 10.50
CA ILE A 59 -13.32 0.98 9.12
C ILE A 59 -13.80 -0.44 8.85
N LYS A 60 -14.92 -0.61 8.13
CA LYS A 60 -15.42 -1.94 7.77
C LYS A 60 -14.41 -2.65 6.85
N PRO A 61 -14.12 -3.95 7.04
CA PRO A 61 -13.14 -4.68 6.24
C PRO A 61 -13.37 -4.58 4.73
N ASN A 62 -14.63 -4.62 4.28
CA ASN A 62 -14.97 -4.54 2.85
C ASN A 62 -14.49 -3.21 2.21
N PHE A 63 -14.51 -2.09 2.97
CA PHE A 63 -13.95 -0.83 2.46
C PHE A 63 -12.43 -0.87 2.36
N ILE A 64 -11.75 -1.59 3.25
CA ILE A 64 -10.29 -1.75 3.20
C ILE A 64 -9.90 -2.55 1.95
N ILE A 65 -10.63 -3.62 1.66
CA ILE A 65 -10.43 -4.42 0.44
C ILE A 65 -10.65 -3.55 -0.80
N LEU A 66 -11.74 -2.77 -0.85
CA LEU A 66 -12.01 -1.88 -1.98
C LEU A 66 -10.92 -0.81 -2.17
N ILE A 67 -10.50 -0.16 -1.08
CA ILE A 67 -9.41 0.82 -1.11
C ILE A 67 -8.11 0.18 -1.59
N ASN A 68 -7.82 -1.05 -1.15
CA ASN A 68 -6.63 -1.76 -1.59
C ASN A 68 -6.68 -2.10 -3.08
N ILE A 69 -7.83 -2.54 -3.62
CA ILE A 69 -7.99 -2.76 -5.06
C ILE A 69 -7.67 -1.46 -5.83
N VAL A 70 -8.21 -0.32 -5.40
CA VAL A 70 -7.93 0.98 -6.05
C VAL A 70 -6.45 1.35 -5.93
N SER A 71 -5.84 1.16 -4.75
CA SER A 71 -4.41 1.39 -4.53
C SER A 71 -3.54 0.50 -5.42
N VAL A 72 -3.88 -0.78 -5.60
CA VAL A 72 -3.15 -1.70 -6.49
C VAL A 72 -3.28 -1.30 -7.96
N LEU A 73 -4.47 -0.92 -8.41
CA LEU A 73 -4.67 -0.41 -9.76
C LEU A 73 -3.83 0.85 -10.01
N LEU A 74 -3.83 1.77 -9.04
CA LEU A 74 -2.98 2.96 -9.09
C LEU A 74 -1.49 2.61 -9.10
N SER A 75 -1.07 1.64 -8.28
CA SER A 75 0.31 1.15 -8.25
C SER A 75 0.74 0.56 -9.60
N VAL A 76 -0.11 -0.24 -10.24
CA VAL A 76 0.20 -0.81 -11.56
C VAL A 76 0.33 0.29 -12.60
N PHE A 77 -0.58 1.27 -12.57
CA PHE A 77 -0.51 2.43 -13.47
C PHE A 77 0.79 3.22 -13.28
N LEU A 78 1.16 3.54 -12.04
CA LEU A 78 2.40 4.23 -11.72
C LEU A 78 3.64 3.40 -12.09
N GLY A 79 3.62 2.09 -11.84
CA GLY A 79 4.71 1.19 -12.20
C GLY A 79 5.05 1.25 -13.69
N ARG A 80 4.03 1.23 -14.55
CA ARG A 80 4.21 1.34 -16.01
C ARG A 80 4.81 2.66 -16.47
N ILE A 81 4.63 3.73 -15.71
CA ILE A 81 5.13 5.07 -16.05
C ILE A 81 6.55 5.28 -15.52
N PHE A 82 6.81 4.88 -14.28
CA PHE A 82 8.01 5.29 -13.55
C PHE A 82 9.08 4.20 -13.40
N ILE A 83 8.71 2.92 -13.46
CA ILE A 83 9.68 1.83 -13.36
C ILE A 83 10.16 1.51 -14.78
N THR A 84 11.25 2.17 -15.19
CA THR A 84 12.00 1.84 -16.40
C THR A 84 12.98 0.72 -16.10
N ALA A 85 12.75 -0.46 -16.69
CA ALA A 85 13.58 -1.64 -16.47
C ALA A 85 15.01 -1.44 -17.01
N PRO A 86 16.02 -1.86 -16.23
CA PRO A 86 17.02 -2.77 -16.79
C PRO A 86 17.00 -4.15 -16.10
N ASN A 87 16.35 -4.29 -14.93
CA ASN A 87 16.35 -5.51 -14.14
C ASN A 87 15.15 -6.42 -14.46
N GLU A 88 15.19 -7.06 -15.64
CA GLU A 88 14.20 -8.08 -16.03
C GLU A 88 14.18 -9.27 -15.04
N SER A 89 15.31 -9.56 -14.37
CA SER A 89 15.43 -10.68 -13.42
C SER A 89 14.47 -10.56 -12.23
N TRP A 90 14.24 -9.35 -11.71
CA TRP A 90 13.37 -9.14 -10.55
C TRP A 90 11.90 -9.40 -10.86
N PHE A 91 11.52 -9.13 -12.10
CA PHE A 91 10.15 -9.29 -12.56
C PHE A 91 9.92 -10.65 -13.21
N ASN A 92 10.97 -11.43 -13.47
CA ASN A 92 10.83 -12.76 -14.06
C ASN A 92 10.33 -13.79 -13.04
N PRO A 93 9.49 -14.76 -13.47
CA PRO A 93 9.01 -14.96 -14.85
C PRO A 93 7.68 -14.22 -15.19
N PHE A 94 7.07 -13.50 -14.24
CA PHE A 94 5.66 -13.08 -14.36
C PHE A 94 5.44 -11.62 -14.81
N GLY A 95 6.51 -10.83 -14.87
CA GLY A 95 6.50 -9.41 -15.20
C GLY A 95 6.14 -8.48 -14.03
N MET A 96 6.43 -7.18 -14.23
CA MET A 96 6.27 -6.14 -13.23
C MET A 96 4.83 -5.96 -12.74
N ASN A 97 3.86 -6.01 -13.66
CA ASN A 97 2.45 -5.86 -13.29
C ASN A 97 2.03 -6.94 -12.28
N PHE A 98 2.45 -8.19 -12.52
CA PHE A 98 2.17 -9.29 -11.61
C PHE A 98 2.85 -9.08 -10.26
N ALA A 99 4.14 -8.71 -10.25
CA ALA A 99 4.88 -8.44 -9.02
C ALA A 99 4.21 -7.35 -8.17
N ILE A 100 3.77 -6.25 -8.78
CA ILE A 100 3.07 -5.16 -8.08
C ILE A 100 1.72 -5.64 -7.50
N VAL A 101 0.95 -6.42 -8.27
CA VAL A 101 -0.33 -6.98 -7.79
C VAL A 101 -0.11 -7.94 -6.63
N PHE A 102 0.86 -8.85 -6.76
CA PHE A 102 1.21 -9.82 -5.74
C PHE A 102 1.65 -9.15 -4.43
N THR A 103 2.54 -8.16 -4.50
CA THR A 103 2.93 -7.34 -3.35
C THR A 103 1.72 -6.63 -2.74
N GLY A 104 0.80 -6.12 -3.55
CA GLY A 104 -0.46 -5.50 -3.10
C GLY A 104 -1.33 -6.45 -2.28
N ILE A 105 -1.43 -7.72 -2.70
CA ILE A 105 -2.15 -8.77 -1.98
C ILE A 105 -1.47 -9.07 -0.64
N ILE A 106 -0.15 -9.20 -0.60
CA ILE A 106 0.61 -9.41 0.65
C ILE A 106 0.38 -8.24 1.62
N ILE A 107 0.43 -7.00 1.14
CA ILE A 107 0.15 -5.80 1.95
C ILE A 107 -1.26 -5.85 2.51
N LEU A 108 -2.28 -6.21 1.71
CA LEU A 108 -3.66 -6.35 2.18
C LEU A 108 -3.76 -7.40 3.29
N ILE A 109 -3.17 -8.58 3.10
CA ILE A 109 -3.16 -9.65 4.09
C ILE A 109 -2.50 -9.16 5.39
N GLY A 110 -1.33 -8.51 5.29
CA GLY A 110 -0.63 -7.94 6.43
C GLY A 110 -1.49 -6.93 7.19
N ILE A 111 -2.16 -6.03 6.47
CA ILE A 111 -3.07 -5.05 7.07
C ILE A 111 -4.21 -5.74 7.82
N LEU A 112 -4.87 -6.73 7.20
CA LEU A 112 -6.01 -7.43 7.82
C LEU A 112 -5.59 -8.21 9.07
N ILE A 113 -4.42 -8.87 9.04
CA ILE A 113 -3.85 -9.60 10.18
C ILE A 113 -3.56 -8.65 11.34
N VAL A 114 -2.73 -7.61 11.11
CA VAL A 114 -2.33 -6.67 12.16
C VAL A 114 -3.54 -5.91 12.70
N ARG A 115 -4.48 -5.53 11.82
CA ARG A 115 -5.75 -4.91 12.23
C ARG A 115 -6.57 -5.84 13.14
N SER A 116 -6.61 -7.14 12.88
CA SER A 116 -7.33 -8.11 13.72
C SER A 116 -6.78 -8.11 15.15
N PHE A 117 -5.46 -8.05 15.31
CA PHE A 117 -4.82 -7.90 16.62
C PHE A 117 -5.09 -6.53 17.24
N ALA A 118 -4.91 -5.44 16.49
CA ALA A 118 -5.14 -4.09 16.98
C ALA A 118 -6.59 -3.88 17.45
N ASN A 119 -7.57 -4.42 16.72
CA ASN A 119 -8.99 -4.33 17.09
C ASN A 119 -9.32 -5.06 18.40
N LYS A 120 -8.53 -6.06 18.81
CA LYS A 120 -8.67 -6.70 20.14
C LYS A 120 -8.13 -5.80 21.25
N THR A 121 -7.10 -5.01 20.97
CA THR A 121 -6.46 -4.11 21.94
C THR A 121 -7.22 -2.79 22.12
N PHE A 122 -7.76 -2.23 21.04
CA PHE A 122 -8.54 -0.98 21.03
C PHE A 122 -10.04 -1.19 21.29
N LYS A 123 -10.41 -2.40 21.74
CA LYS A 123 -11.79 -2.77 22.05
C LYS A 123 -12.27 -2.11 23.33
#